data_AF-A0A183V2E2-F1
#
_entry.id   AF-A0A183V2E2-F1
#
_cell.length_a   1.000
_cell.length_b   1.000
_cell.length_c   1.000
_cell.angle_alpha   90.00
_cell.angle_beta   90.00
_cell.angle_gamma   90.00
#
_symmetry.space_group_name_H-M   'P 1'
#
loop_
_entity.id
_entity.type
_entity.pdbx_description
1 polymer ?
#
loop_
_entity_poly.entity_id
_entity_poly.type
_entity_poly.pdbx_seq_one_letter_code
_entity_poly.pdbx_strand_id
1 'polypeptide(L)'
;MSRKGQSLMMFVAVGKVNNKPATRRYTERWTSIWQGSLYNNHIDAKVYMSGENSSIFLFSDGSKAWEAKDFLLKQPQVRLVVLEGKHFDGPAAREEL
;
A
#
# COMPACT_ATOMS: atom_id res chain seq x y z
N MET A 1 17.74 -5.15 7.09
CA MET A 1 17.94 -4.05 8.06
C MET A 1 17.57 -2.76 7.37
N SER A 2 16.46 -2.14 7.75
CA SER A 2 16.10 -0.82 7.21
C SER A 2 16.93 0.25 7.91
N ARG A 3 17.56 1.16 7.16
CA ARG A 3 18.38 2.23 7.72
C ARG A 3 17.47 3.39 8.13
N LYS A 4 17.41 3.66 9.44
CA LYS A 4 16.68 4.80 10.01
C LYS A 4 17.11 6.10 9.31
N GLY A 5 16.14 6.88 8.81
CA GLY A 5 16.37 8.15 8.11
C GLY A 5 16.56 8.06 6.59
N GLN A 6 16.58 6.86 5.99
CA GLN A 6 16.55 6.72 4.54
C GLN A 6 15.09 6.66 4.06
N SER A 7 14.77 7.49 3.08
CA SER A 7 13.47 7.46 2.41
C SER A 7 13.25 6.11 1.74
N LEU A 8 12.06 5.55 1.92
CA LEU A 8 11.73 4.22 1.44
C LEU A 8 10.42 4.27 0.64
N MET A 9 10.48 3.70 -0.56
CA MET A 9 9.36 3.65 -1.49
C MET A 9 8.69 2.29 -1.39
N MET A 10 7.36 2.31 -1.30
CA MET A 10 6.52 1.11 -1.33
C MET A 10 5.53 1.21 -2.47
N PHE A 11 5.48 0.18 -3.30
CA PHE A 11 4.43 0.05 -4.30
C PHE A 11 3.27 -0.77 -3.71
N VAL A 12 2.05 -0.31 -3.93
CA VAL A 12 0.83 -0.94 -3.44
C VAL A 12 -0.16 -1.07 -4.59
N ALA A 13 -0.54 -2.31 -4.92
CA ALA A 13 -1.61 -2.60 -5.88
C ALA A 13 -2.90 -2.99 -5.17
N VAL A 14 -4.00 -2.47 -5.69
CA VAL A 14 -5.37 -2.75 -5.28
C VAL A 14 -5.94 -3.80 -6.22
N GLY A 15 -6.58 -4.82 -5.65
CA GLY A 15 -7.12 -5.95 -6.39
C GLY A 15 -8.61 -5.82 -6.69
N LYS A 16 -9.12 -6.87 -7.31
CA LYS A 16 -10.56 -7.06 -7.48
C LYS A 16 -11.21 -7.28 -6.11
N VAL A 17 -12.39 -6.71 -5.91
CA VAL A 17 -13.17 -6.93 -4.67
C VAL A 17 -14.62 -7.14 -5.06
N ASN A 18 -15.23 -8.22 -4.58
CA ASN A 18 -16.61 -8.59 -4.93
C ASN A 18 -16.82 -8.65 -6.45
N ASN A 19 -15.88 -9.26 -7.18
CA ASN A 19 -15.86 -9.36 -8.65
C ASN A 19 -15.82 -8.04 -9.42
N LYS A 20 -15.54 -6.90 -8.78
CA LYS A 20 -15.38 -5.61 -9.45
C LYS A 20 -13.89 -5.23 -9.57
N PRO A 21 -13.39 -4.87 -10.77
CA PRO A 21 -12.00 -4.43 -10.95
C PRO A 21 -11.74 -3.13 -10.19
N ALA A 22 -10.51 -2.98 -9.71
CA ALA A 22 -10.05 -1.74 -9.12
C ALA A 22 -9.94 -0.66 -10.19
N THR A 23 -10.84 0.32 -10.14
CA THR A 23 -10.77 1.53 -10.97
C THR A 23 -9.87 2.57 -10.31
N ARG A 24 -9.38 3.55 -11.08
CA ARG A 24 -8.59 4.68 -10.55
C ARG A 24 -9.26 5.36 -9.35
N ARG A 25 -10.54 5.71 -9.46
CA ARG A 25 -11.29 6.36 -8.38
C ARG A 25 -11.44 5.48 -7.14
N TYR A 26 -11.60 4.18 -7.33
CA TYR A 26 -11.67 3.22 -6.22
C TYR A 26 -10.32 3.12 -5.49
N THR A 27 -9.24 3.01 -6.26
CA THR A 27 -7.87 2.99 -5.76
C THR A 27 -7.54 4.27 -4.99
N GLU A 28 -7.80 5.45 -5.56
CA GLU A 28 -7.59 6.76 -4.92
C GLU A 28 -8.35 6.89 -3.60
N ARG A 29 -9.61 6.41 -3.56
CA ARG A 29 -10.41 6.41 -2.34
C ARG A 29 -9.75 5.59 -1.24
N TRP A 30 -9.35 4.36 -1.53
CA TRP A 30 -8.78 3.47 -0.52
C TRP A 30 -7.38 3.89 -0.08
N THR A 31 -6.53 4.30 -1.02
CA THR A 31 -5.18 4.77 -0.68
C THR A 31 -5.22 6.04 0.16
N SER A 32 -6.19 6.94 -0.07
CA SER A 32 -6.43 8.10 0.80
C SER A 32 -6.87 7.69 2.21
N ILE A 33 -7.78 6.71 2.35
CA ILE A 33 -8.21 6.18 3.65
C ILE A 33 -7.04 5.54 4.40
N TRP A 34 -6.21 4.76 3.71
CA TRP A 34 -5.03 4.13 4.31
C TRP A 34 -3.98 5.15 4.72
N GLN A 35 -3.74 6.17 3.90
CA GLN A 35 -2.84 7.28 4.23
C GLN A 35 -3.30 7.98 5.53
N GLY A 36 -4.59 8.29 5.66
CA GLY A 36 -5.14 8.89 6.89
C GLY A 36 -5.02 7.94 8.09
N SER A 37 -5.26 6.65 7.90
CA SER A 37 -5.13 5.64 8.97
C SER A 37 -3.68 5.47 9.44
N LEU A 38 -2.71 5.54 8.51
CA LEU A 38 -1.29 5.53 8.83
C LEU A 38 -0.89 6.81 9.58
N TYR A 39 -1.34 7.97 9.11
CA TYR A 39 -1.09 9.25 9.76
C TYR A 39 -1.59 9.27 11.21
N ASN A 40 -2.80 8.75 11.46
CA ASN A 40 -3.36 8.59 12.80
C ASN A 40 -2.54 7.68 13.72
N ASN A 41 -1.75 6.77 13.15
CA ASN A 41 -0.82 5.89 13.88
C ASN A 41 0.63 6.44 13.88
N HIS A 42 0.81 7.74 13.64
CA HIS A 42 2.12 8.41 13.59
C HIS A 42 3.05 7.86 12.51
N ILE A 43 2.49 7.37 11.40
CA ILE A 43 3.21 6.96 10.20
C ILE A 43 2.89 7.98 9.09
N ASP A 44 3.83 8.89 8.83
CA ASP A 44 3.69 9.85 7.73
C ASP A 44 4.15 9.23 6.40
N ALA A 45 3.33 9.37 5.37
CA ALA A 45 3.59 8.87 4.03
C ALA A 45 2.99 9.79 2.98
N LYS A 46 3.76 10.09 1.93
CA LYS A 46 3.23 10.74 0.71
C LYS A 46 2.74 9.67 -0.25
N VAL A 47 1.55 9.85 -0.81
CA VAL A 47 0.93 8.89 -1.72
C VAL A 47 0.82 9.47 -3.12
N TYR A 48 1.26 8.71 -4.12
CA TYR A 48 1.17 9.05 -5.53
C TYR A 48 0.49 7.91 -6.29
N MET A 49 -0.40 8.23 -7.21
CA MET A 49 -0.95 7.21 -8.11
C MET A 49 0.10 6.79 -9.13
N SER A 50 0.33 5.48 -9.27
CA SER A 50 1.27 4.92 -10.26
C SER A 50 0.56 4.31 -11.46
N GLY A 51 -0.73 4.00 -11.34
CA GLY A 51 -1.57 3.44 -12.39
C GLY A 51 -3.05 3.45 -11.97
N GLU A 52 -3.92 2.77 -12.70
CA GLU A 52 -5.35 2.71 -12.34
C GLU A 52 -5.62 1.96 -11.03
N ASN A 53 -4.89 0.87 -10.80
CA ASN A 53 -5.05 0.00 -9.64
C ASN A 53 -3.82 0.01 -8.72
N SER A 54 -2.95 1.02 -8.82
CA SER A 54 -1.70 1.04 -8.05
C SER A 54 -1.26 2.44 -7.64
N SER A 55 -0.52 2.47 -6.53
CA SER A 55 -0.01 3.68 -5.91
C SER A 55 1.37 3.44 -5.30
N ILE A 56 2.11 4.52 -5.11
CA ILE A 56 3.40 4.57 -4.45
C ILE A 56 3.24 5.33 -3.13
N PHE A 57 3.65 4.70 -2.03
CA PHE A 57 3.77 5.31 -0.71
C PHE A 57 5.25 5.61 -0.46
N LEU A 58 5.56 6.87 -0.18
CA LEU A 58 6.90 7.34 0.13
C LEU A 58 6.99 7.68 1.63
N PHE A 59 7.84 6.95 2.34
CA PHE A 59 8.07 7.12 3.78
C PHE A 59 9.40 7.84 3.99
N SER A 60 9.46 8.77 4.95
CA SER A 60 10.70 9.44 5.36
C SER A 60 11.59 8.55 6.24
N ASP A 61 11.00 7.55 6.88
CA ASP A 61 11.68 6.57 7.73
C ASP A 61 11.34 5.14 7.28
N GLY A 62 12.35 4.40 6.84
CA GLY A 62 12.19 3.02 6.39
C GLY A 62 11.67 2.05 7.46
N SER A 63 11.85 2.32 8.76
CA SER A 63 11.22 1.50 9.82
C SER A 63 9.69 1.59 9.77
N LYS A 64 9.16 2.79 9.50
CA LYS A 64 7.74 3.06 9.35
C LYS A 64 7.14 2.42 8.10
N ALA A 65 7.94 2.23 7.06
CA ALA A 65 7.51 1.50 5.86
C ALA A 65 7.19 0.03 6.18
N TRP A 66 7.93 -0.63 7.07
CA TRP A 66 7.63 -2.02 7.47
C TRP A 66 6.33 -2.12 8.28
N GLU A 67 6.12 -1.21 9.24
CA GLU A 67 4.86 -1.11 9.99
C GLU A 67 3.67 -0.86 9.05
N ALA A 68 3.82 0.05 8.07
CA ALA A 68 2.79 0.33 7.08
C ALA A 68 2.48 -0.88 6.20
N LYS A 69 3.50 -1.66 5.81
CA LYS A 69 3.32 -2.90 5.04
C LYS A 69 2.46 -3.90 5.81
N ASP A 70 2.71 -4.09 7.11
CA ASP A 70 1.91 -5.00 7.95
C ASP A 70 0.46 -4.53 8.11
N PHE A 71 0.23 -3.21 8.16
CA PHE A 71 -1.12 -2.64 8.14
C PHE A 71 -1.83 -2.87 6.79
N LEU A 72 -1.15 -2.60 5.67
CA LEU A 72 -1.71 -2.71 4.32
C LEU A 72 -2.06 -4.16 3.96
N LEU A 73 -1.25 -5.14 4.37
CA LEU A 73 -1.52 -6.56 4.12
C LEU A 73 -2.73 -7.11 4.89
N LYS A 74 -3.31 -6.34 5.83
CA LYS A 74 -4.56 -6.67 6.50
C LYS A 74 -5.79 -6.11 5.78
N GLN A 75 -5.60 -5.25 4.78
CA GLN A 75 -6.71 -4.58 4.08
C GLN A 75 -7.26 -5.51 2.99
N PRO A 76 -8.57 -5.77 2.94
CA PRO A 76 -9.14 -6.75 2.02
C PRO A 76 -8.96 -6.36 0.55
N GLN A 77 -8.79 -5.07 0.24
CA GLN A 77 -8.62 -4.58 -1.12
C GLN A 77 -7.17 -4.67 -1.62
N VAL A 78 -6.19 -4.91 -0.75
CA VAL A 78 -4.78 -4.93 -1.14
C VAL A 78 -4.47 -6.26 -1.82
N ARG A 79 -3.90 -6.16 -3.03
CA ARG A 79 -3.46 -7.31 -3.84
C ARG A 79 -1.99 -7.59 -3.65
N LEU A 80 -1.15 -6.57 -3.76
CA LEU A 80 0.30 -6.73 -3.72
C LEU A 80 0.92 -5.52 -3.04
N VAL A 81 1.87 -5.77 -2.16
CA VAL A 81 2.79 -4.77 -1.64
C VAL A 81 4.21 -5.15 -2.10
N VAL A 82 4.94 -4.20 -2.68
CA VAL A 82 6.36 -4.35 -2.99
C VAL A 82 7.18 -3.38 -2.15
N LEU A 83 8.12 -3.92 -1.40
CA LEU A 83 9.00 -3.16 -0.49
C LEU A 83 10.43 -3.67 -0.61
N GLU A 84 11.39 -2.80 -0.92
CA GLU A 84 12.80 -3.17 -1.14
C GLU A 84 12.97 -4.32 -2.17
N GLY A 85 12.16 -4.33 -3.22
CA GLY A 85 12.18 -5.38 -4.25
C GLY A 85 11.55 -6.72 -3.82
N LYS A 86 11.05 -6.84 -2.58
CA LYS A 86 10.34 -8.02 -2.11
C LYS A 86 8.83 -7.88 -2.34
N HIS A 87 8.21 -8.95 -2.80
CA HIS A 87 6.78 -9.02 -3.08
C HIS A 87 6.04 -9.64 -1.90
N PHE A 88 4.89 -9.07 -1.52
CA PHE A 88 4.03 -9.56 -0.47
C PHE A 88 2.58 -9.57 -0.95
N ASP A 89 2.00 -10.76 -1.05
CA ASP A 89 0.61 -10.93 -1.51
C ASP A 89 -0.37 -10.53 -0.40
N GLY A 90 -1.31 -9.67 -0.77
CA GLY A 90 -2.42 -9.25 0.08
C GLY A 90 -3.67 -10.12 -0.10
N PRO A 91 -4.74 -9.85 0.67
CA PRO A 91 -5.97 -10.63 0.62
C PRO A 91 -6.59 -10.71 -0.79
N ALA A 92 -6.56 -9.61 -1.56
CA ALA A 92 -7.16 -9.56 -2.90
C ALA A 92 -6.34 -10.30 -3.98
N ALA A 93 -5.14 -10.80 -3.67
CA ALA A 93 -4.40 -11.66 -4.61
C ALA A 93 -5.08 -13.01 -4.83
N ARG A 94 -5.80 -13.51 -3.82
CA ARG A 94 -6.47 -14.81 -3.87
C ARG A 94 -7.76 -14.80 -4.69
N GLU A 95 -8.35 -13.62 -4.91
CA GLU A 95 -9.57 -13.45 -5.73
C GLU A 95 -9.28 -13.31 -7.24
N GLU A 96 -8.01 -13.32 -7.66
CA GLU A 96 -7.62 -13.32 -9.08
C GLU A 96 -7.40 -14.73 -9.67
N LEU A 97 -7.44 -15.78 -8.84
CA LEU A 97 -7.36 -17.20 -9.23
C LEU A 97 -8.76 -17.81 -9.41
#